data_AF-A0A430RY93-F1
#
_entry.id   AF-A0A430RY93-F1
#
_cell.length_a   1.000
_cell.length_b   1.000
_cell.length_c   1.000
_cell.angle_alpha   90.00
_cell.angle_beta   90.00
_cell.angle_gamma   90.00
#
_symmetry.space_group_name_H-M   'P 1'
#
loop_
_entity.id
_entity.type
_entity.pdbx_description
1 polymer ?
#
loop_
_entity_poly.entity_id
_entity_poly.type
_entity_poly.pdbx_seq_one_letter_code
_entity_poly.pdbx_strand_id
1 'polypeptide(L)'
;MVAVSQVFPPSGVVAVAGSRHGSPWPVSPVVQLVVASGGVVRVGDQRGVDAAVRAACPSAVVVRAGQFPGPPAARLHQRTRAVVLGHPRLGLPPASVLVVFPPVGGAPALGPGSSLALRLAVGAGLPVWVAGDPRPAGPGWAPLSLAGVPGWVLYPVQSQLFSF
;
A
#
# COMPACT_ATOMS: atom_id res chain seq x y z
N MET A 1 2.67 -21.28 23.40
CA MET A 1 2.60 -20.87 21.98
C MET A 1 3.22 -19.48 21.90
N VAL A 2 4.48 -19.38 21.48
CA VAL A 2 5.18 -18.09 21.42
C VAL A 2 4.61 -17.35 20.22
N ALA A 3 3.89 -16.25 20.47
CA ALA A 3 3.46 -15.36 19.41
C ALA A 3 4.74 -14.80 18.75
N VAL A 4 5.04 -15.27 17.54
CA VAL A 4 6.04 -14.60 16.70
C VAL A 4 5.47 -13.21 16.46
N SER A 5 6.06 -12.19 17.09
CA SER A 5 5.73 -10.80 16.83
C SER A 5 6.00 -10.54 15.36
N GLN A 6 4.97 -10.64 14.52
CA GLN A 6 5.12 -10.34 13.11
C GLN A 6 5.44 -8.84 13.00
N VAL A 7 6.63 -8.54 12.51
CA VAL A 7 7.06 -7.16 12.24
C VAL A 7 6.58 -6.84 10.83
N PHE A 8 5.72 -5.84 10.70
CA PHE A 8 5.37 -5.28 9.39
C PHE A 8 6.66 -4.79 8.72
N PRO A 9 7.09 -5.35 7.57
CA PRO A 9 8.38 -5.01 7.00
C PRO A 9 8.27 -3.68 6.25
N PRO A 10 8.87 -2.57 6.73
CA PRO A 10 8.92 -1.32 5.97
C PRO A 10 10.02 -1.33 4.90
N SER A 11 10.69 -2.48 4.68
CA SER A 11 11.80 -2.69 3.74
C SER A 11 11.34 -3.40 2.46
N GLY A 12 12.18 -3.37 1.42
CA GLY A 12 11.82 -3.90 0.09
C GLY A 12 10.99 -2.89 -0.70
N VAL A 13 10.14 -3.35 -1.64
CA VAL A 13 9.30 -2.45 -2.43
C VAL A 13 7.98 -2.23 -1.72
N VAL A 14 7.75 -1.02 -1.22
CA VAL A 14 6.52 -0.61 -0.52
C VAL A 14 5.60 0.07 -1.51
N ALA A 15 4.50 -0.60 -1.86
CA ALA A 15 3.44 0.01 -2.63
C ALA A 15 2.64 0.97 -1.74
N VAL A 16 2.38 2.18 -2.21
CA VAL A 16 1.51 3.15 -1.55
C VAL A 16 0.27 3.41 -2.39
N ALA A 17 -0.90 3.34 -1.76
CA ALA A 17 -2.17 3.70 -2.35
C ALA A 17 -2.94 4.65 -1.45
N GLY A 18 -3.79 5.50 -2.02
CA GLY A 18 -4.61 6.37 -1.21
C GLY A 18 -5.54 7.28 -2.00
N SER A 19 -6.25 8.12 -1.28
CA SER A 19 -7.25 9.02 -1.87
C SER A 19 -6.60 10.12 -2.72
N ARG A 20 -7.20 10.38 -3.88
CA ARG A 20 -6.87 11.55 -4.73
C ARG A 20 -7.22 12.89 -4.09
N HIS A 21 -8.04 12.87 -3.04
CA HIS A 21 -8.46 14.04 -2.27
C HIS A 21 -7.62 14.23 -1.00
N GLY A 22 -6.59 13.40 -0.80
CA GLY A 22 -5.77 13.42 0.42
C GLY A 22 -6.32 12.52 1.52
N SER A 23 -5.54 12.39 2.58
CA SER A 23 -5.83 11.58 3.76
C SER A 23 -5.77 12.47 5.00
N PRO A 24 -6.62 12.27 6.02
CA PRO A 24 -6.47 12.95 7.30
C PRO A 24 -5.23 12.47 8.08
N TRP A 25 -4.62 11.36 7.66
CA TRP A 25 -3.47 10.76 8.30
C TRP A 25 -2.16 11.21 7.61
N PRO A 26 -1.12 11.55 8.37
CA PRO A 26 0.10 12.11 7.80
C PRO A 26 0.87 11.05 7.00
N VAL A 27 1.08 11.34 5.71
CA VAL A 27 1.78 10.45 4.77
C VAL A 27 3.30 10.47 4.98
N SER A 28 3.86 11.67 5.21
CA SER A 28 5.31 11.89 5.23
C SER A 28 6.07 11.04 6.26
N PRO A 29 5.63 10.93 7.53
CA PRO A 29 6.38 10.14 8.54
C PRO A 29 6.50 8.66 8.17
N VAL A 30 5.44 8.06 7.62
CA VAL A 30 5.45 6.65 7.20
C VAL A 30 6.34 6.45 5.98
N VAL A 31 6.29 7.38 5.01
CA VAL A 31 7.18 7.35 3.83
C VAL A 31 8.65 7.48 4.25
N GLN A 32 8.95 8.37 5.18
CA GLN A 32 10.31 8.54 5.72
C GLN A 32 10.78 7.30 6.47
N LEU A 33 9.91 6.64 7.24
CA LEU A 33 10.21 5.37 7.90
C LEU A 33 10.60 4.29 6.88
N VAL A 34 9.88 4.19 5.76
CA VAL A 34 10.20 3.23 4.69
C VAL A 34 11.60 3.48 4.13
N VAL A 35 11.91 4.74 3.79
CA VAL A 35 13.23 5.11 3.24
C VAL A 35 14.34 4.86 4.27
N ALA A 36 14.13 5.26 5.54
CA ALA A 36 15.07 5.02 6.62
C ALA A 36 15.33 3.53 6.88
N SER A 37 14.35 2.67 6.54
CA SER A 37 14.48 1.22 6.64
C SER A 37 15.09 0.55 5.39
N GLY A 38 15.61 1.35 4.44
CA GLY A 38 16.16 0.86 3.17
C GLY A 38 15.10 0.41 2.16
N GLY A 39 13.83 0.79 2.36
CA GLY A 39 12.74 0.49 1.45
C GLY A 39 12.67 1.42 0.24
N VAL A 40 12.11 0.91 -0.85
CA VAL A 40 11.81 1.66 -2.07
C VAL A 40 10.31 1.92 -2.12
N VAL A 41 9.94 3.21 -2.17
CA VAL A 41 8.54 3.62 -2.24
C VAL A 41 8.07 3.59 -3.68
N ARG A 42 6.94 2.93 -3.96
CA ARG A 42 6.30 2.92 -5.27
C ARG A 42 4.86 3.41 -5.20
N VAL A 43 4.50 4.31 -6.09
CA VAL A 43 3.20 5.00 -6.07
C VAL A 43 2.69 5.30 -7.47
N GLY A 44 1.41 5.63 -7.58
CA GLY A 44 0.85 6.18 -8.81
C GLY A 44 1.27 7.63 -9.07
N ASP A 45 0.62 8.26 -10.06
CA ASP A 45 0.87 9.65 -10.45
C ASP A 45 -0.41 10.49 -10.39
N GLN A 46 -1.05 10.52 -9.22
CA GLN A 46 -2.28 11.29 -8.99
C GLN A 46 -2.07 12.42 -7.98
N ARG A 47 -3.13 13.22 -7.79
CA ARG A 47 -3.22 14.20 -6.70
C ARG A 47 -3.42 13.48 -5.34
N GLY A 48 -3.42 14.23 -4.25
CA GLY A 48 -3.68 13.71 -2.92
C GLY A 48 -2.50 12.90 -2.40
N VAL A 49 -2.75 11.64 -2.01
CA VAL A 49 -1.74 10.77 -1.40
C VAL A 49 -0.53 10.57 -2.31
N ASP A 50 -0.73 10.31 -3.61
CA ASP A 50 0.38 10.11 -4.55
C ASP A 50 1.30 11.34 -4.62
N ALA A 51 0.74 12.55 -4.63
CA ALA A 51 1.50 13.80 -4.59
C ALA A 51 2.22 14.00 -3.25
N ALA A 52 1.59 13.66 -2.12
CA ALA A 52 2.20 13.75 -0.79
C ALA A 52 3.39 12.78 -0.65
N VAL A 53 3.28 11.57 -1.21
CA VAL A 53 4.39 10.60 -1.28
C VAL A 53 5.55 11.18 -2.08
N ARG A 54 5.28 11.75 -3.26
CA ARG A 54 6.32 12.34 -4.11
C ARG A 54 7.02 13.53 -3.46
N ALA A 55 6.28 14.32 -2.68
CA ALA A 55 6.87 15.42 -1.91
C ALA A 55 7.77 14.92 -0.78
N ALA A 56 7.36 13.87 -0.06
CA ALA A 56 8.11 13.29 1.04
C ALA A 56 9.30 12.42 0.59
N CYS A 57 9.23 11.82 -0.61
CA CYS A 57 10.26 10.97 -1.19
C CYS A 57 10.39 11.25 -2.69
N PRO A 58 11.27 12.21 -3.07
CA PRO A 58 11.51 12.54 -4.48
C PRO A 58 12.06 11.36 -5.31
N SER A 59 12.70 10.38 -4.67
CA SER A 59 13.21 9.16 -5.29
C SER A 59 12.16 8.04 -5.44
N ALA A 60 10.90 8.29 -5.06
CA ALA A 60 9.83 7.31 -5.20
C ALA A 60 9.64 6.89 -6.68
N VAL A 61 9.42 5.60 -6.89
CA VAL A 61 9.13 5.04 -8.22
C VAL A 61 7.68 5.38 -8.58
N VAL A 62 7.51 6.26 -9.56
CA VAL A 62 6.20 6.72 -10.03
C VAL A 62 5.74 5.89 -11.23
N VAL A 63 4.63 5.17 -11.07
CA VAL A 63 3.98 4.42 -12.15
C VAL A 63 2.86 5.26 -12.75
N ARG A 64 3.00 5.62 -14.04
CA ARG A 64 2.06 6.50 -14.74
C ARG A 64 1.06 5.71 -15.56
N ALA A 65 -0.21 6.12 -15.54
CA ALA A 65 -1.23 5.51 -16.39
C ALA A 65 -0.89 5.60 -17.89
N GLY A 66 -0.18 6.66 -18.31
CA GLY A 66 0.27 6.84 -19.70
C GLY A 66 1.27 5.79 -20.21
N GLN A 67 1.87 4.99 -19.32
CA GLN A 67 2.77 3.88 -19.70
C GLN A 67 2.02 2.66 -20.24
N PHE A 68 0.69 2.66 -20.14
CA PHE A 68 -0.18 1.53 -20.45
C PHE A 68 -1.06 1.83 -21.67
N PRO A 69 -1.28 0.85 -22.57
CA PRO A 69 -2.16 1.03 -23.71
C PRO A 69 -3.65 0.99 -23.31
N GLY A 70 -4.53 1.36 -24.26
CA GLY A 70 -5.98 1.23 -24.12
C GLY A 70 -6.69 2.49 -23.62
N PRO A 71 -7.99 2.41 -23.28
CA PRO A 71 -8.78 3.56 -22.81
C PRO A 71 -8.39 3.99 -21.38
N PRO A 72 -8.73 5.22 -20.95
CA PRO A 72 -8.29 5.79 -19.67
C PRO A 72 -8.55 4.91 -18.43
N ALA A 73 -9.72 4.28 -18.34
CA ALA A 73 -10.07 3.41 -17.22
C ALA A 73 -9.18 2.15 -17.17
N ALA A 74 -8.89 1.54 -18.32
CA ALA A 74 -8.02 0.38 -18.42
C ALA A 74 -6.57 0.74 -18.02
N ARG A 75 -6.09 1.91 -18.44
CA ARG A 75 -4.77 2.43 -18.04
C ARG A 75 -4.64 2.62 -16.53
N LEU A 76 -5.66 3.20 -15.88
CA LEU A 76 -5.68 3.37 -14.42
C LEU A 76 -5.68 2.02 -13.69
N HIS A 77 -6.44 1.04 -14.21
CA HIS A 77 -6.46 -0.31 -13.69
C HIS A 77 -5.07 -0.97 -13.81
N GLN A 78 -4.47 -0.97 -15.00
CA GLN A 78 -3.15 -1.56 -15.25
C GLN A 78 -2.05 -0.89 -14.44
N ARG A 79 -2.06 0.44 -14.32
CA ARG A 79 -1.16 1.18 -13.43
C ARG A 79 -1.28 0.72 -11.98
N THR A 80 -2.51 0.58 -11.48
CA THR A 80 -2.75 0.13 -10.10
C THR A 80 -2.23 -1.29 -9.89
N ARG A 81 -2.44 -2.19 -10.87
CA ARG A 81 -1.83 -3.52 -10.87
C ARG A 81 -0.30 -3.44 -10.82
N ALA A 82 0.32 -2.61 -11.64
CA ALA A 82 1.77 -2.47 -11.69
C ALA A 82 2.37 -1.88 -10.40
N VAL A 83 1.66 -0.99 -9.70
CA VAL A 83 2.06 -0.47 -8.38
C VAL A 83 2.10 -1.58 -7.34
N VAL A 84 1.19 -2.55 -7.37
CA VAL A 84 1.12 -3.61 -6.36
C VAL A 84 1.90 -4.85 -6.79
N LEU A 85 1.57 -5.41 -7.95
CA LEU A 85 2.09 -6.69 -8.43
C LEU A 85 3.36 -6.56 -9.28
N GLY A 86 3.82 -5.35 -9.55
CA GLY A 86 4.91 -5.12 -10.49
C GLY A 86 4.49 -5.26 -11.96
N HIS A 87 5.46 -5.07 -12.85
CA HIS A 87 5.26 -5.13 -14.30
C HIS A 87 6.59 -5.43 -15.01
N PRO A 88 6.76 -6.64 -15.60
CA PRO A 88 8.04 -7.07 -16.15
C PRO A 88 8.62 -6.15 -17.23
N ARG A 89 7.78 -5.67 -18.18
CA ARG A 89 8.25 -4.77 -19.25
C ARG A 89 8.68 -3.39 -18.77
N LEU A 90 8.33 -3.04 -17.52
CA LEU A 90 8.76 -1.79 -16.88
C LEU A 90 9.90 -2.03 -15.88
N GLY A 91 10.43 -3.27 -15.77
CA GLY A 91 11.45 -3.62 -14.79
C GLY A 91 10.96 -3.53 -13.34
N LEU A 92 9.65 -3.59 -13.11
CA LEU A 92 9.06 -3.40 -11.79
C LEU A 92 8.83 -4.77 -11.12
N PRO A 93 9.54 -5.12 -10.03
CA PRO A 93 9.26 -6.34 -9.27
C PRO A 93 7.94 -6.21 -8.48
N PRO A 94 7.34 -7.31 -7.99
CA PRO A 94 6.21 -7.23 -7.07
C PRO A 94 6.53 -6.41 -5.81
N ALA A 95 5.51 -5.75 -5.23
CA ALA A 95 5.68 -5.11 -3.93
C ALA A 95 5.82 -6.17 -2.84
N SER A 96 6.60 -5.85 -1.82
CA SER A 96 6.74 -6.67 -0.61
C SER A 96 5.59 -6.41 0.37
N VAL A 97 4.95 -5.24 0.29
CA VAL A 97 3.92 -4.79 1.22
C VAL A 97 3.08 -3.66 0.60
N LEU A 98 1.84 -3.49 1.06
CA LEU A 98 0.98 -2.35 0.70
C LEU A 98 0.72 -1.45 1.93
N VAL A 99 0.86 -0.14 1.73
CA VAL A 99 0.48 0.91 2.67
C VAL A 99 -0.67 1.72 2.07
N VAL A 100 -1.76 1.88 2.82
CA VAL A 100 -2.97 2.57 2.36
C VAL A 100 -3.29 3.78 3.22
N PHE A 101 -3.45 4.94 2.57
CA PHE A 101 -3.92 6.17 3.20
C PHE A 101 -5.35 6.49 2.73
N PRO A 102 -6.37 6.18 3.54
CA PRO A 102 -7.76 6.38 3.16
C PRO A 102 -8.17 7.87 3.18
N PRO A 103 -9.29 8.24 2.52
CA PRO A 103 -9.90 9.57 2.69
C PRO A 103 -10.50 9.76 4.09
N VAL A 104 -11.10 10.92 4.34
CA VAL A 104 -12.02 11.12 5.47
C VAL A 104 -13.12 10.05 5.42
N GLY A 105 -13.42 9.41 6.55
CA GLY A 105 -14.28 8.23 6.63
C GLY A 105 -13.54 6.87 6.53
N GLY A 106 -12.23 6.90 6.32
CA GLY A 106 -11.32 5.76 6.43
C GLY A 106 -11.49 4.67 5.36
N ALA A 107 -11.05 3.46 5.68
CA ALA A 107 -10.98 2.35 4.72
C ALA A 107 -12.32 1.96 4.05
N PRO A 108 -13.48 2.03 4.73
CA PRO A 108 -14.77 1.79 4.07
C PRO A 108 -15.07 2.76 2.91
N ALA A 109 -14.45 3.94 2.92
CA ALA A 109 -14.63 4.98 1.91
C ALA A 109 -13.56 4.97 0.80
N LEU A 110 -12.79 3.88 0.65
CA LEU A 110 -11.77 3.79 -0.39
C LEU A 110 -12.37 3.90 -1.80
N GLY A 111 -11.78 4.77 -2.62
CA GLY A 111 -12.13 4.89 -4.03
C GLY A 111 -11.67 3.67 -4.86
N PRO A 112 -12.12 3.54 -6.13
CA PRO A 112 -11.91 2.34 -6.94
C PRO A 112 -10.44 1.90 -7.08
N GLY A 113 -9.50 2.85 -7.18
CA GLY A 113 -8.08 2.56 -7.30
C GLY A 113 -7.49 1.95 -6.03
N SER A 114 -7.73 2.54 -4.87
CA SER A 114 -7.22 2.03 -3.59
C SER A 114 -7.91 0.72 -3.18
N SER A 115 -9.20 0.56 -3.48
CA SER A 115 -9.92 -0.69 -3.27
C SER A 115 -9.40 -1.82 -4.18
N LEU A 116 -9.02 -1.49 -5.42
CA LEU A 116 -8.33 -2.44 -6.30
C LEU A 116 -6.94 -2.81 -5.75
N ALA A 117 -6.14 -1.82 -5.32
CA ALA A 117 -4.82 -2.06 -4.75
C ALA A 117 -4.90 -3.00 -3.53
N LEU A 118 -5.83 -2.72 -2.62
CA LEU A 118 -6.09 -3.55 -1.43
C LEU A 118 -6.44 -4.99 -1.81
N ARG A 119 -7.40 -5.19 -2.74
CA ARG A 119 -7.78 -6.54 -3.21
C ARG A 119 -6.62 -7.29 -3.85
N LEU A 120 -5.79 -6.62 -4.63
CA LEU A 120 -4.62 -7.24 -5.27
C LEU A 120 -3.56 -7.65 -4.24
N ALA A 121 -3.29 -6.79 -3.25
CA ALA A 121 -2.34 -7.09 -2.19
C ALA A 121 -2.79 -8.28 -1.34
N VAL A 122 -4.05 -8.28 -0.90
CA VAL A 122 -4.64 -9.41 -0.15
C VAL A 122 -4.63 -10.68 -0.98
N GLY A 123 -5.06 -10.62 -2.25
CA GLY A 123 -5.07 -11.78 -3.15
C GLY A 123 -3.69 -12.33 -3.47
N ALA A 124 -2.64 -11.52 -3.36
CA ALA A 124 -1.25 -11.93 -3.52
C ALA A 124 -0.57 -12.33 -2.19
N GLY A 125 -1.29 -12.32 -1.07
CA GLY A 125 -0.73 -12.63 0.25
C GLY A 125 0.32 -11.62 0.71
N LEU A 126 0.21 -10.35 0.29
CA LEU A 126 1.08 -9.29 0.79
C LEU A 126 0.55 -8.79 2.14
N PRO A 127 1.43 -8.47 3.11
CA PRO A 127 1.01 -7.71 4.26
C PRO A 127 0.46 -6.35 3.82
N VAL A 128 -0.55 -5.87 4.54
CA VAL A 128 -1.21 -4.59 4.28
C VAL A 128 -1.29 -3.79 5.57
N TRP A 129 -0.92 -2.51 5.51
CA TRP A 129 -1.21 -1.55 6.58
C TRP A 129 -2.12 -0.44 6.06
N VAL A 130 -3.11 -0.05 6.86
CA VAL A 130 -4.06 1.01 6.55
C VAL A 130 -4.05 2.05 7.66
N ALA A 131 -3.87 3.33 7.28
CA ALA A 131 -3.79 4.41 8.26
C ALA A 131 -5.13 4.70 8.94
N GLY A 132 -5.05 4.81 10.27
CA GLY A 132 -6.05 5.29 11.21
C GLY A 132 -7.41 4.57 11.17
N ASP A 133 -8.46 5.35 11.37
CA ASP A 133 -9.81 4.86 11.65
C ASP A 133 -10.85 5.18 10.56
N PRO A 134 -11.97 4.42 10.52
CA PRO A 134 -12.23 3.22 11.33
C PRO A 134 -11.40 2.02 10.88
N ARG A 135 -11.32 1.02 11.76
CA ARG A 135 -10.83 -0.32 11.43
C ARG A 135 -11.40 -0.80 10.09
N PRO A 136 -10.57 -1.30 9.16
CA PRO A 136 -11.06 -1.89 7.93
C PRO A 136 -11.97 -3.10 8.18
N ALA A 137 -12.93 -3.33 7.29
CA ALA A 137 -13.86 -4.45 7.40
C ALA A 137 -13.15 -5.80 7.23
N GLY A 138 -13.72 -6.83 7.85
CA GLY A 138 -13.24 -8.21 7.79
C GLY A 138 -12.39 -8.65 8.99
N PRO A 139 -12.09 -9.95 9.07
CA PRO A 139 -11.26 -10.52 10.13
C PRO A 139 -9.77 -10.24 9.90
N GLY A 140 -8.95 -10.47 10.93
CA GLY A 140 -7.48 -10.49 10.81
C GLY A 140 -6.76 -9.15 10.97
N TRP A 141 -7.49 -8.03 11.04
CA TRP A 141 -6.90 -6.72 11.30
C TRP A 141 -6.47 -6.56 12.75
N ALA A 142 -5.20 -6.20 12.97
CA ALA A 142 -4.64 -5.86 14.28
C ALA A 142 -4.20 -4.39 14.31
N PRO A 143 -4.29 -3.69 15.45
CA PRO A 143 -3.79 -2.33 15.55
C PRO A 143 -2.26 -2.31 15.43
N LEU A 144 -1.74 -1.39 14.63
CA LEU A 144 -0.30 -1.16 14.46
C LEU A 144 -0.04 0.31 14.13
N SER A 145 0.82 0.96 14.90
CA SER A 145 1.27 2.32 14.60
C SER A 145 2.59 2.30 13.82
N LEU A 146 2.66 3.07 12.73
CA LEU A 146 3.88 3.27 11.95
C LEU A 146 4.32 4.73 12.07
N ALA A 147 5.53 4.97 12.57
CA ALA A 147 6.08 6.33 12.77
C ALA A 147 5.12 7.27 13.53
N GLY A 148 4.44 6.74 14.56
CA GLY A 148 3.44 7.50 15.34
C GLY A 148 2.07 7.65 14.67
N VAL A 149 1.90 7.19 13.43
CA VAL A 149 0.61 7.20 12.73
C VAL A 149 -0.18 5.94 13.14
N PRO A 150 -1.36 6.08 13.76
CA PRO A 150 -2.18 4.92 14.11
C PRO A 150 -2.66 4.22 12.83
N GLY A 151 -2.97 2.93 12.92
CA GLY A 151 -3.50 2.18 11.81
C GLY A 151 -3.74 0.72 12.13
N TRP A 152 -4.05 -0.03 11.08
CA TRP A 152 -4.43 -1.44 11.14
C TRP A 152 -3.58 -2.23 10.16
N VAL A 153 -3.01 -3.33 10.63
CA VAL A 153 -2.23 -4.25 9.82
C VAL A 153 -3.01 -5.55 9.59
N LEU A 154 -2.92 -6.07 8.38
CA LEU A 154 -3.33 -7.40 8.00
C LEU A 154 -2.09 -8.15 7.52
N TYR A 155 -1.67 -9.16 8.28
CA TYR A 155 -0.61 -10.07 7.86
C TYR A 155 -1.18 -11.17 6.96
N PRO A 156 -0.40 -11.69 6.01
CA PRO A 156 -0.81 -12.86 5.27
C PRO A 156 -1.09 -14.03 6.22
N VAL A 157 -2.24 -14.68 6.03
CA VAL A 157 -2.54 -15.91 6.76
C VAL A 157 -1.55 -16.97 6.27
N GLN A 158 -0.62 -17.36 7.14
CA GLN A 158 0.19 -18.54 6.90
C GLN A 158 -0.74 -19.75 6.98
N SER A 159 -1.19 -20.25 5.82
CA SER A 159 -1.72 -21.61 5.75
C SER A 159 -0.61 -22.53 6.24
N GLN A 160 -0.87 -23.23 7.35
CA GLN A 160 0.07 -24.03 8.14
C GLN A 160 1.15 -24.71 7.30
N LEU A 161 2.41 -24.32 7.50
CA LEU A 161 3.60 -24.98 6.93
C LEU A 161 3.91 -26.33 7.58
N PHE A 162 3.13 -26.75 8.58
CA PHE A 162 3.29 -28.04 9.26
C PHE A 162 1.94 -28.72 9.37
N SER A 163 1.64 -29.57 8.39
CA SER A 163 0.78 -30.74 8.61
C SER A 163 1.64 -31.82 9.28
N PHE A 164 1.38 -32.09 10.56
CA PHE A 164 1.88 -33.29 11.24
C PHE A 164 1.04 -34.51 10.84
#